data_AF-A0A7K0ZS64-F1
#
_entry.id   AF-A0A7K0ZS64-F1
#
_cell.length_a   1.000
_cell.length_b   1.000
_cell.length_c   1.000
_cell.angle_alpha   90.00
_cell.angle_beta   90.00
_cell.angle_gamma   90.00
#
_symmetry.space_group_name_H-M   'P 1'
#
loop_
_entity.id
_entity.type
_entity.pdbx_description
1 polymer ?
#
loop_
_entity_poly.entity_id
_entity_poly.type
_entity_poly.pdbx_seq_one_letter_code
_entity_poly.pdbx_strand_id
1 'polypeptide(L)'
;MRKPKEALHILVADTDDVVGLVGSRLLLAALDNKNVDVAVKVQVAVQSPSAVNLPLPSLPQLPNLVALISQQVKVASPRFSRRASLVLGFSGVNEQVVSNVRSAGSTVPVINLCSFVPALETDLGQIKGNKTIKNLHDSAYRFAANNNVLDCDVCERHREDDESYWLNIADVGARFAVAISKK
;
A
#
# COMPACT_ATOMS: atom_id res chain seq x y z
N MET A 1 -25.53 -14.57 -9.19
CA MET A 1 -24.39 -13.64 -9.00
C MET A 1 -23.54 -14.16 -7.85
N ARG A 2 -22.27 -14.55 -8.09
CA ARG A 2 -21.36 -14.98 -7.02
C ARG A 2 -20.82 -13.73 -6.30
N LYS A 3 -21.04 -13.64 -4.97
CA LYS A 3 -20.37 -12.65 -4.11
C LYS A 3 -18.84 -12.77 -4.30
N PRO A 4 -18.06 -11.69 -4.27
CA PRO A 4 -16.60 -11.82 -4.24
C PRO A 4 -16.21 -12.65 -3.00
N LYS A 5 -15.45 -13.72 -3.28
CA LYS A 5 -14.73 -14.53 -2.29
C LYS A 5 -13.61 -13.65 -1.73
N GLU A 6 -13.76 -13.22 -0.48
CA GLU A 6 -12.76 -12.48 0.30
C GLU A 6 -12.39 -11.08 -0.28
N ALA A 7 -12.25 -10.09 0.59
CA ALA A 7 -11.86 -8.74 0.19
C ALA A 7 -10.58 -8.35 0.93
N LEU A 8 -9.55 -7.98 0.18
CA LEU A 8 -8.28 -7.53 0.73
C LEU A 8 -8.42 -6.06 1.12
N HIS A 9 -8.43 -5.78 2.42
CA HIS A 9 -8.48 -4.42 2.93
C HIS A 9 -7.06 -3.94 3.21
N ILE A 10 -6.53 -3.06 2.36
CA ILE A 10 -5.21 -2.46 2.50
C ILE A 10 -5.37 -1.11 3.18
N LEU A 11 -4.76 -0.96 4.35
CA LEU A 11 -4.61 0.31 5.03
C LEU A 11 -3.22 0.88 4.71
N VAL A 12 -3.18 2.01 4.02
CA VAL A 12 -1.94 2.75 3.81
C VAL A 12 -1.75 3.70 4.99
N ALA A 13 -0.65 3.52 5.72
CA ALA A 13 -0.29 4.25 6.92
C ALA A 13 1.14 4.78 6.74
N ASP A 14 1.36 5.56 5.68
CA ASP A 14 2.67 6.12 5.38
C ASP A 14 3.07 7.15 6.46
N THR A 15 4.37 7.29 6.69
CA THR A 15 4.94 8.34 7.54
C THR A 15 4.62 9.74 7.03
N ASP A 16 4.50 9.89 5.72
CA ASP A 16 4.16 11.15 5.06
C ASP A 16 2.74 11.06 4.43
N ASP A 17 1.86 12.00 4.80
CA ASP A 17 0.48 12.02 4.31
C ASP A 17 0.39 12.21 2.78
N VAL A 18 1.31 12.99 2.17
CA VAL A 18 1.36 13.20 0.71
C VAL A 18 1.77 11.91 0.01
N VAL A 19 2.84 11.27 0.48
CA VAL A 19 3.31 9.99 -0.07
C VAL A 19 2.23 8.92 0.11
N GLY A 20 1.59 8.85 1.27
CA GLY A 20 0.48 7.94 1.52
C GLY A 20 -0.68 8.15 0.56
N LEU A 21 -1.09 9.40 0.33
CA LEU A 21 -2.18 9.75 -0.60
C LEU A 21 -1.82 9.44 -2.04
N VAL A 22 -0.70 9.95 -2.56
CA VAL A 22 -0.28 9.78 -3.96
C VAL A 22 0.07 8.33 -4.24
N GLY A 23 0.86 7.69 -3.36
CA GLY A 23 1.22 6.27 -3.47
C GLY A 23 -0.01 5.36 -3.47
N SER A 24 -1.06 5.70 -2.71
CA SER A 24 -2.32 4.94 -2.76
C SER A 24 -3.06 5.09 -4.08
N ARG A 25 -2.98 6.25 -4.74
CA ARG A 25 -3.55 6.45 -6.09
C ARG A 25 -2.80 5.61 -7.11
N LEU A 26 -1.47 5.62 -7.03
CA LEU A 26 -0.59 4.79 -7.86
C LEU A 26 -0.91 3.30 -7.69
N LEU A 27 -1.02 2.84 -6.44
CA LEU A 27 -1.38 1.47 -6.12
C LEU A 27 -2.78 1.10 -6.64
N LEU A 28 -3.79 1.96 -6.45
CA LEU A 28 -5.11 1.74 -7.01
C LEU A 28 -5.09 1.67 -8.54
N ALA A 29 -4.37 2.58 -9.20
CA ALA A 29 -4.23 2.56 -10.64
C ALA A 29 -3.58 1.27 -11.14
N ALA A 30 -2.56 0.78 -10.44
CA ALA A 30 -1.92 -0.50 -10.73
C ALA A 30 -2.90 -1.67 -10.54
N LEU A 31 -3.68 -1.68 -9.47
CA LEU A 31 -4.67 -2.73 -9.18
C LEU A 31 -5.82 -2.74 -10.18
N ASP A 32 -6.33 -1.56 -10.58
CA ASP A 32 -7.41 -1.43 -11.58
C ASP A 32 -6.97 -1.94 -12.96
N ASN A 33 -5.68 -1.75 -13.29
CA ASN A 33 -5.10 -2.24 -14.55
C ASN A 33 -4.80 -3.75 -14.55
N LYS A 34 -4.92 -4.45 -13.43
CA LYS A 34 -4.64 -5.88 -13.31
C LYS A 34 -5.91 -6.65 -12.98
N ASN A 35 -6.10 -7.80 -13.63
CA ASN A 35 -7.20 -8.71 -13.32
C ASN A 35 -6.95 -9.45 -12.00
N VAL A 36 -7.09 -8.75 -10.88
CA VAL A 36 -7.03 -9.34 -9.53
C VAL A 36 -8.37 -10.04 -9.22
N ASP A 37 -8.36 -11.32 -8.81
CA ASP A 37 -9.58 -12.09 -8.44
C ASP A 37 -10.35 -11.50 -7.27
N VAL A 38 -9.62 -10.71 -6.49
CA VAL A 38 -9.96 -10.35 -5.13
C VAL A 38 -10.42 -8.92 -5.17
N ALA A 39 -11.51 -8.63 -4.46
CA ALA A 39 -11.92 -7.26 -4.25
C ALA A 39 -10.87 -6.58 -3.35
N VAL A 40 -9.98 -5.78 -3.93
CA VAL A 40 -9.01 -4.98 -3.18
C VAL A 40 -9.65 -3.63 -2.83
N LYS A 41 -9.55 -3.23 -1.56
CA LYS A 41 -9.95 -1.91 -1.08
C LYS A 41 -8.76 -1.25 -0.43
N VAL A 42 -8.37 -0.10 -0.96
CA VAL A 42 -7.26 0.72 -0.43
C VAL A 42 -7.85 1.96 0.25
N GLN A 43 -7.46 2.22 1.50
CA GLN A 43 -7.75 3.50 2.18
C GLN A 43 -6.50 3.99 2.90
N VAL A 44 -6.35 5.31 3.00
CA VAL A 44 -5.20 5.97 3.63
C VAL A 44 -5.56 6.43 5.04
N ALA A 45 -4.72 6.14 6.02
CA ALA A 45 -4.68 6.85 7.27
C ALA A 45 -3.85 8.13 7.08
N VAL A 46 -4.48 9.28 7.24
CA VAL A 46 -3.79 10.58 7.31
C VAL A 46 -3.74 11.06 8.75
N GLN A 47 -2.68 11.75 9.15
CA GLN A 47 -2.62 12.42 10.45
C GLN A 47 -3.55 13.64 10.49
N SER A 48 -3.69 14.35 9.35
CA SER A 48 -4.58 15.50 9.21
C SER A 48 -5.70 15.22 8.20
N PRO A 49 -6.99 15.19 8.61
CA PRO A 49 -8.12 15.08 7.70
C PRO A 49 -8.17 16.20 6.64
N SER A 50 -7.50 17.32 6.90
CA SER A 50 -7.36 18.44 5.97
C SER A 50 -6.53 18.08 4.73
N ALA A 51 -5.63 17.09 4.82
CA ALA A 51 -4.78 16.63 3.71
C ALA A 51 -5.57 15.98 2.57
N VAL A 52 -6.79 15.53 2.86
CA VAL A 52 -7.65 14.71 2.01
C VAL A 52 -8.38 15.55 0.97
N ASN A 53 -8.66 16.80 1.35
CA ASN A 53 -9.27 17.82 0.51
C ASN A 53 -8.25 18.79 -0.08
N LEU A 54 -6.95 18.53 0.10
CA LEU A 54 -5.94 19.27 -0.67
C LEU A 54 -6.20 18.92 -2.14
N PRO A 55 -6.65 19.88 -2.98
CA PRO A 55 -6.59 19.65 -4.40
C PRO A 55 -5.13 19.30 -4.70
N LEU A 56 -4.87 18.27 -5.51
CA LEU A 56 -3.56 17.93 -6.07
C LEU A 56 -2.61 19.14 -6.25
N PRO A 57 -3.06 20.33 -6.73
CA PRO A 57 -2.25 21.55 -6.83
C PRO A 57 -1.76 22.21 -5.52
N SER A 58 -2.07 21.68 -4.34
CA SER A 58 -1.53 22.16 -3.04
C SER A 58 -0.55 21.19 -2.39
N LEU A 59 -0.33 20.04 -3.04
CA LEU A 59 0.87 19.21 -2.85
C LEU A 59 2.03 19.91 -3.58
N PRO A 60 3.31 19.67 -3.25
CA PRO A 60 4.41 20.08 -4.13
C PRO A 60 4.12 19.66 -5.57
N GLN A 61 4.59 20.44 -6.54
CA GLN A 61 4.29 20.20 -7.96
C GLN A 61 4.69 18.75 -8.33
N LEU A 62 3.69 17.87 -8.36
CA LEU A 62 3.90 16.49 -8.75
C LEU A 62 4.34 16.49 -10.22
N PRO A 63 5.24 15.58 -10.60
CA PRO A 63 5.57 15.36 -12.00
C PRO A 63 4.29 15.14 -12.82
N ASN A 64 4.25 15.69 -14.04
CA ASN A 64 3.05 15.68 -14.88
C ASN A 64 2.44 14.28 -15.05
N LEU A 65 3.27 13.25 -15.23
CA LEU A 65 2.81 11.86 -15.38
C LEU A 65 2.06 11.35 -14.14
N VAL A 66 2.48 11.75 -12.94
CA VAL A 66 1.85 11.37 -11.67
C VAL A 66 0.57 12.17 -11.46
N ALA A 67 0.59 13.45 -11.81
CA ALA A 67 -0.57 14.34 -11.71
C ALA A 67 -1.76 13.90 -12.59
N LEU A 68 -1.51 13.16 -13.68
CA LEU A 68 -2.55 12.62 -14.58
C LEU A 68 -3.35 11.46 -13.95
N ILE A 69 -2.89 10.89 -12.84
CA ILE A 69 -3.50 9.72 -12.20
C ILE A 69 -4.69 10.15 -11.34
N SER A 70 -5.89 9.78 -11.81
CA SER A 70 -7.16 10.32 -11.32
C SER A 70 -7.87 9.45 -10.29
N GLN A 71 -7.29 8.30 -9.92
CA GLN A 71 -7.85 7.39 -8.93
C GLN A 71 -8.14 8.12 -7.62
N GLN A 72 -9.37 7.99 -7.12
CA GLN A 72 -9.77 8.59 -5.86
C GLN A 72 -9.42 7.67 -4.69
N VAL A 73 -8.64 8.19 -3.75
CA VAL A 73 -8.33 7.51 -2.49
C VAL A 73 -9.24 8.02 -1.39
N LYS A 74 -9.73 7.12 -0.56
CA LYS A 74 -10.54 7.45 0.61
C LYS A 74 -9.70 7.39 1.88
N VAL A 75 -10.03 8.23 2.84
CA VAL A 75 -9.49 8.15 4.20
C VAL A 75 -10.05 6.94 4.89
N ALA A 76 -9.19 6.26 5.63
CA ALA A 76 -9.52 5.14 6.47
C ALA A 76 -10.44 5.58 7.61
N SER A 77 -11.67 5.06 7.61
CA SER A 77 -12.51 5.15 8.82
C SER A 77 -11.95 4.24 9.92
N PRO A 78 -12.23 4.51 11.20
CA PRO A 78 -11.86 3.59 12.29
C PRO A 78 -12.41 2.16 12.14
N ARG A 79 -13.52 2.00 11.41
CA ARG A 79 -14.07 0.68 11.07
C ARG A 79 -13.25 -0.03 9.98
N PHE A 80 -12.71 0.73 9.02
CA PHE A 80 -11.85 0.18 7.98
C PHE A 80 -10.51 -0.26 8.56
N SER A 81 -9.87 0.56 9.39
CA SER A 81 -8.56 0.23 9.99
C SER A 81 -8.61 -1.05 10.82
N ARG A 82 -9.72 -1.31 11.53
CA ARG A 82 -9.95 -2.56 12.27
C ARG A 82 -10.15 -3.80 11.39
N ARG A 83 -10.52 -3.61 10.12
CA ARG A 83 -10.74 -4.68 9.14
C ARG A 83 -9.56 -4.83 8.18
N ALA A 84 -8.49 -4.05 8.37
CA ALA A 84 -7.31 -4.12 7.52
C ALA A 84 -6.75 -5.55 7.54
N SER A 85 -6.54 -6.09 6.34
CA SER A 85 -5.87 -7.36 6.08
C SER A 85 -4.37 -7.17 5.91
N LEU A 86 -3.96 -5.95 5.58
CA LEU A 86 -2.57 -5.53 5.43
C LEU A 86 -2.46 -4.05 5.79
N VAL A 87 -1.43 -3.69 6.56
CA VAL A 87 -1.03 -2.30 6.76
C VAL A 87 0.28 -2.08 6.02
N LEU A 88 0.36 -1.04 5.21
CA LEU A 88 1.58 -0.74 4.47
C LEU A 88 1.92 0.74 4.45
N GLY A 89 3.17 1.04 4.17
CA GLY A 89 3.65 2.37 3.77
C GLY A 89 4.66 2.25 2.64
N PHE A 90 4.97 3.36 1.98
CA PHE A 90 5.93 3.45 0.88
C PHE A 90 7.26 4.03 1.39
N SER A 91 7.23 5.22 1.99
CA SER A 91 8.43 5.89 2.52
C SER A 91 8.82 5.45 3.93
N GLY A 92 7.92 4.74 4.60
CA GLY A 92 8.00 4.35 6.00
C GLY A 92 6.59 4.03 6.49
N VAL A 93 6.46 3.52 7.71
CA VAL A 93 5.13 3.27 8.29
C VAL A 93 4.95 4.10 9.56
N ASN A 94 3.85 4.86 9.60
CA ASN A 94 3.48 5.68 10.73
C ASN A 94 3.15 4.82 11.98
N GLU A 95 4.06 4.87 12.94
CA GLU A 95 3.97 4.12 14.20
C GLU A 95 2.69 4.40 14.98
N GLN A 96 2.21 5.65 14.99
CA GLN A 96 1.00 6.02 15.73
C GLN A 96 -0.22 5.32 15.15
N VAL A 97 -0.32 5.25 13.82
CA VAL A 97 -1.41 4.53 13.14
C VAL A 97 -1.32 3.03 13.43
N VAL A 98 -0.11 2.46 13.38
CA VAL A 98 0.12 1.05 13.71
C VAL A 98 -0.25 0.74 15.16
N SER A 99 0.15 1.59 16.10
CA SER A 99 -0.20 1.47 17.52
C SER A 99 -1.71 1.49 17.73
N ASN A 100 -2.43 2.39 17.04
CA ASN A 100 -3.89 2.47 17.10
C ASN A 100 -4.56 1.20 16.55
N VAL A 101 -4.05 0.64 15.44
CA VAL A 101 -4.56 -0.61 14.85
C VAL A 101 -4.32 -1.80 15.78
N ARG A 102 -3.12 -1.90 16.37
CA ARG A 102 -2.76 -2.97 17.32
C ARG A 102 -3.55 -2.87 18.63
N SER A 103 -3.75 -1.67 19.14
CA SER A 103 -4.55 -1.40 20.36
C SER A 103 -6.02 -1.82 20.19
N ALA A 104 -6.52 -1.88 18.96
CA ALA A 104 -7.84 -2.41 18.65
C ALA A 104 -7.90 -3.96 18.56
N GLY A 105 -6.81 -4.66 18.91
CA GLY A 105 -6.70 -6.12 18.91
C GLY A 105 -6.34 -6.73 17.56
N SER A 106 -5.90 -5.92 16.58
CA SER A 106 -5.52 -6.41 15.26
C SER A 106 -4.06 -6.87 15.23
N THR A 107 -3.82 -8.10 14.77
CA THR A 107 -2.48 -8.66 14.52
C THR A 107 -2.04 -8.50 13.07
N VAL A 108 -2.69 -7.62 12.30
CA VAL A 108 -2.45 -7.42 10.87
C VAL A 108 -0.95 -7.22 10.56
N PRO A 109 -0.40 -7.84 9.51
CA PRO A 109 0.98 -7.61 9.13
C PRO A 109 1.16 -6.15 8.70
N VAL A 110 2.26 -5.56 9.18
CA VAL A 110 2.68 -4.20 8.86
C VAL A 110 3.94 -4.30 8.00
N ILE A 111 3.93 -3.67 6.84
CA ILE A 111 5.03 -3.78 5.88
C ILE A 111 5.44 -2.42 5.30
N ASN A 112 6.71 -2.27 4.96
CA ASN A 112 7.11 -1.28 3.97
C ASN A 112 6.98 -1.93 2.58
N LEU A 113 6.19 -1.33 1.68
CA LEU A 113 5.87 -1.95 0.40
C LEU A 113 7.10 -2.08 -0.51
N CYS A 114 8.00 -1.09 -0.52
CA CYS A 114 9.22 -1.10 -1.33
C CYS A 114 10.15 -2.25 -0.93
N SER A 115 10.31 -2.48 0.37
CA SER A 115 11.12 -3.60 0.86
C SER A 115 10.39 -4.95 0.77
N PHE A 116 9.06 -4.94 0.87
CA PHE A 116 8.26 -6.17 0.83
C PHE A 116 8.13 -6.77 -0.56
N VAL A 117 7.94 -5.96 -1.60
CA VAL A 117 7.67 -6.48 -2.96
C VAL A 117 8.76 -7.45 -3.46
N PRO A 118 10.07 -7.15 -3.35
CA PRO A 118 11.12 -8.10 -3.72
C PRO A 118 11.05 -9.43 -2.93
N ALA A 119 10.75 -9.35 -1.64
CA ALA A 119 10.57 -10.54 -0.79
C ALA A 119 9.34 -11.34 -1.21
N LEU A 120 8.21 -10.66 -1.50
CA LEU A 120 6.98 -11.27 -1.98
C LEU A 120 7.19 -11.98 -3.32
N GLU A 121 7.88 -11.36 -4.27
CA GLU A 121 8.19 -11.96 -5.56
C GLU A 121 9.04 -13.22 -5.40
N THR A 122 10.02 -13.19 -4.50
CA THR A 122 10.87 -14.33 -4.17
C THR A 122 10.05 -15.46 -3.55
N ASP A 123 9.25 -15.18 -2.51
CA ASP A 123 8.38 -16.15 -1.84
C ASP A 123 7.38 -16.77 -2.82
N LEU A 124 6.72 -15.95 -3.63
CA LEU A 124 5.74 -16.43 -4.60
C LEU A 124 6.38 -17.09 -5.83
N GLY A 125 7.67 -16.87 -6.09
CA GLY A 125 8.43 -17.56 -7.13
C GLY A 125 8.74 -19.02 -6.78
N GLN A 126 8.79 -19.35 -5.49
CA GLN A 126 9.07 -20.71 -4.99
C GLN A 126 7.83 -21.60 -4.94
N ILE A 127 6.63 -21.01 -5.00
CA ILE A 127 5.37 -21.75 -4.94
C ILE A 127 5.06 -22.41 -6.29
N LYS A 128 4.92 -23.74 -6.27
CA LYS A 128 4.41 -24.51 -7.42
C LYS A 128 2.88 -24.52 -7.37
N GLY A 129 2.22 -24.02 -8.42
CA GLY A 129 0.76 -24.01 -8.56
C GLY A 129 0.12 -22.63 -8.36
N ASN A 130 -1.19 -22.60 -8.12
CA ASN A 130 -1.95 -21.35 -8.04
C ASN A 130 -1.61 -20.57 -6.77
N LYS A 131 -1.28 -19.30 -6.96
CA LYS A 131 -1.06 -18.34 -5.88
C LYS A 131 -2.41 -17.93 -5.29
N THR A 132 -2.47 -17.80 -3.98
CA THR A 132 -3.68 -17.45 -3.23
C THR A 132 -3.44 -16.24 -2.33
N ILE A 133 -4.52 -15.58 -1.89
CA ILE A 133 -4.45 -14.51 -0.87
C ILE A 133 -3.74 -14.99 0.39
N LYS A 134 -3.95 -16.25 0.77
CA LYS A 134 -3.26 -16.84 1.92
C LYS A 134 -1.74 -16.77 1.74
N ASN A 135 -1.23 -17.01 0.53
CA ASN A 135 0.21 -16.89 0.27
C ASN A 135 0.71 -15.45 0.45
N LEU A 136 -0.07 -14.45 0.05
CA LEU A 136 0.24 -13.04 0.32
C LEU A 136 0.28 -12.77 1.83
N HIS A 137 -0.73 -13.19 2.58
CA HIS A 137 -0.78 -12.99 4.03
C HIS A 137 0.39 -13.68 4.73
N ASP A 138 0.65 -14.96 4.43
CA ASP A 138 1.73 -15.72 5.03
C ASP A 138 3.11 -15.06 4.75
N SER A 139 3.31 -14.55 3.53
CA SER A 139 4.53 -13.81 3.17
C SER A 139 4.64 -12.48 3.90
N ALA A 140 3.54 -11.73 4.02
CA ALA A 140 3.51 -10.47 4.75
C ALA A 140 3.78 -10.66 6.25
N TYR A 141 3.23 -11.72 6.87
CA TYR A 141 3.53 -12.07 8.26
C TYR A 141 4.99 -12.44 8.47
N ARG A 142 5.56 -13.29 7.60
CA ARG A 142 6.98 -13.64 7.66
C ARG A 142 7.86 -12.41 7.47
N PHE A 143 7.53 -11.53 6.53
CA PHE A 143 8.29 -10.31 6.29
C PHE A 143 8.24 -9.39 7.51
N ALA A 144 7.04 -9.11 8.04
CA ALA A 144 6.85 -8.23 9.19
C ALA A 144 7.51 -8.74 10.47
N ALA A 145 7.65 -10.05 10.64
CA ALA A 145 8.31 -10.65 11.80
C ALA A 145 9.85 -10.48 11.78
N ASN A 146 10.44 -10.32 10.59
CA ASN A 146 11.89 -10.36 10.40
C ASN A 146 12.51 -9.03 9.96
N ASN A 147 11.68 -8.02 9.67
CA ASN A 147 12.16 -6.74 9.13
C ASN A 147 11.64 -5.58 9.99
N ASN A 148 12.49 -4.57 10.18
CA ASN A 148 12.03 -3.29 10.70
C ASN A 148 11.40 -2.49 9.54
N VAL A 149 10.11 -2.20 9.65
CA VAL A 149 9.29 -1.64 8.57
C VAL A 149 9.05 -0.13 8.71
N LEU A 150 9.66 0.46 9.74
CA LEU A 150 9.39 1.84 10.15
C LEU A 150 10.04 2.86 9.21
N ASP A 151 11.22 2.54 8.70
CA ASP A 151 11.97 3.37 7.74
C ASP A 151 12.16 2.65 6.40
N CYS A 152 12.27 3.42 5.31
CA CYS A 152 12.56 2.91 3.98
C CYS A 152 13.91 3.38 3.48
N ASP A 153 14.90 2.48 3.50
CA ASP A 153 16.23 2.74 2.94
C ASP A 153 16.21 2.90 1.40
N VAL A 154 15.18 2.37 0.74
CA VAL A 154 15.00 2.45 -0.73
C VAL A 154 14.44 3.81 -1.16
N CYS A 155 13.67 4.45 -0.29
CA CYS A 155 13.00 5.72 -0.55
C CYS A 155 13.60 6.89 0.24
N GLU A 156 14.82 6.73 0.78
CA GLU A 156 15.49 7.72 1.64
C GLU A 156 15.26 9.17 1.19
N ARG A 157 14.34 9.88 1.87
CA ARG A 157 14.12 11.34 1.85
C ARG A 157 14.35 12.07 0.50
N HIS A 158 14.00 11.45 -0.63
CA HIS A 158 14.07 12.12 -1.92
C HIS A 158 12.75 12.84 -2.16
N ARG A 159 12.80 14.14 -1.85
CA ARG A 159 12.08 15.26 -2.45
C ARG A 159 10.89 14.87 -3.35
N GLU A 160 9.68 15.17 -2.87
CA GLU A 160 8.41 14.98 -3.58
C GLU A 160 8.35 15.64 -4.98
N ASP A 161 9.31 16.50 -5.34
CA ASP A 161 9.51 17.06 -6.68
C ASP A 161 10.30 16.17 -7.66
N ASP A 162 10.87 15.04 -7.22
CA ASP A 162 11.60 14.11 -8.10
C ASP A 162 10.66 13.12 -8.81
N GLU A 163 10.69 13.12 -10.14
CA GLU A 163 9.94 12.17 -10.97
C GLU A 163 10.36 10.72 -10.74
N SER A 164 11.66 10.48 -10.54
CA SER A 164 12.20 9.14 -10.32
C SER A 164 11.67 8.53 -9.02
N TYR A 165 11.45 9.35 -8.00
CA TYR A 165 10.86 8.93 -6.73
C TYR A 165 9.46 8.37 -6.92
N TRP A 166 8.58 9.10 -7.60
CA TRP A 166 7.21 8.66 -7.83
C TRP A 166 7.12 7.49 -8.81
N LEU A 167 8.01 7.45 -9.81
CA LEU A 167 8.11 6.31 -10.72
C LEU A 167 8.51 5.03 -9.98
N ASN A 168 9.41 5.12 -8.99
CA ASN A 168 9.77 3.97 -8.15
C ASN A 168 8.57 3.49 -7.31
N ILE A 169 7.80 4.41 -6.71
CA ILE A 169 6.56 4.05 -5.98
C ILE A 169 5.55 3.39 -6.93
N ALA A 170 5.40 3.92 -8.15
CA ALA A 170 4.51 3.37 -9.16
C ALA A 170 4.94 1.97 -9.61
N ASP A 171 6.25 1.74 -9.84
CA ASP A 171 6.81 0.44 -10.18
C ASP A 171 6.54 -0.60 -9.08
N VAL A 172 6.83 -0.24 -7.83
CA VAL A 172 6.57 -1.11 -6.67
C VAL A 172 5.08 -1.44 -6.57
N GLY A 173 4.19 -0.47 -6.74
CA GLY A 173 2.74 -0.68 -6.77
C GLY A 173 2.30 -1.60 -7.92
N ALA A 174 2.87 -1.43 -9.11
CA ALA A 174 2.60 -2.27 -10.28
C ALA A 174 3.06 -3.71 -10.07
N ARG A 175 4.26 -3.91 -9.54
CA ARG A 175 4.82 -5.22 -9.22
C ARG A 175 4.03 -5.92 -8.14
N PHE A 176 3.61 -5.20 -7.10
CA PHE A 176 2.69 -5.74 -6.10
C PHE A 176 1.37 -6.20 -6.73
N ALA A 177 0.74 -5.36 -7.56
CA ALA A 177 -0.50 -5.70 -8.25
C ALA A 177 -0.34 -6.94 -9.15
N VAL A 178 0.78 -7.06 -9.86
CA VAL A 178 1.12 -8.26 -10.65
C VAL A 178 1.27 -9.49 -9.76
N ALA A 179 1.99 -9.37 -8.63
CA ALA A 179 2.26 -10.47 -7.72
C ALA A 179 0.97 -11.09 -7.14
N ILE A 180 -0.07 -10.27 -6.93
CA ILE A 180 -1.36 -10.71 -6.37
C ILE A 180 -2.46 -10.92 -7.42
N SER A 181 -2.19 -10.67 -8.70
CA SER A 181 -3.14 -10.89 -9.81
C SER A 181 -3.25 -12.37 -10.20
N LYS A 182 -4.30 -12.74 -10.96
CA LYS A 182 -4.42 -14.08 -11.58
C LYS A 182 -3.14 -14.42 -12.31
N LYS A 183 -2.53 -15.54 -11.95
CA LYS A 183 -1.80 -16.37 -12.92
C LYS A 183 -2.65 -17.59 -13.22
#